data_AF-A0A4S2Q4H3-F1
#
_entry.id   AF-A0A4S2Q4H3-F1
#
_cell.length_a   1.000
_cell.length_b   1.000
_cell.length_c   1.000
_cell.angle_alpha   90.00
_cell.angle_beta   90.00
_cell.angle_gamma   90.00
#
_symmetry.space_group_name_H-M   'P 1'
#
loop_
_entity.id
_entity.type
_entity.pdbx_description
1 polymer ?
#
loop_
_entity_poly.entity_id
_entity_poly.type
_entity_poly.pdbx_seq_one_letter_code
_entity_poly.pdbx_strand_id
1 'polypeptide(L)'
;MSPKLEKEISEKISDQYHLSTIETENLFKDAKVFGFVDYEHIDGTNNLIFNGNLFKRDTVEKSTRILSALSPEEVSNINELNNKLDTYGCIHHDEAIQILGSKLYEKVISIGLFDISFISNDSGRVGFITKPSAFQKFGSNSMLDDTFDLAKAFVSSITYGMKNSTHVRGKINDVEALLKKLISGKSVGPVKAIGQDYNLLEHRGVVKIEPTINCYGQRVFLMKLLKKEIGELALKILTTGSAHEYSLNLPNIKGNMSDFVAPEQYRAATRKKQVELNPQITNEILLSLRTGGM
;
A
#
# COMPACT_ATOMS: atom_id res chain seq x y z
N MET A 1 16.99 -4.92 -6.47
CA MET A 1 17.61 -4.23 -7.61
C MET A 1 17.48 -2.73 -7.43
N SER A 2 18.57 -2.01 -7.66
CA SER A 2 18.54 -0.57 -7.96
C SER A 2 18.07 -0.36 -9.40
N PRO A 3 17.55 0.83 -9.73
CA PRO A 3 17.22 1.17 -11.12
C PRO A 3 18.44 1.01 -12.05
N LYS A 4 18.19 0.61 -13.30
CA LYS A 4 19.20 0.33 -14.31
C LYS A 4 18.78 0.87 -15.67
N LEU A 5 19.73 1.21 -16.52
CA LEU A 5 19.41 1.58 -17.90
C LEU A 5 18.96 0.34 -18.68
N GLU A 6 17.94 0.49 -19.52
CA GLU A 6 17.43 -0.59 -20.37
C GLU A 6 18.56 -1.17 -21.24
N LYS A 7 19.37 -0.32 -21.88
CA LYS A 7 20.51 -0.74 -22.71
C LYS A 7 21.50 -1.64 -21.96
N GLU A 8 21.85 -1.30 -20.72
CA GLU A 8 22.78 -2.10 -19.89
C GLU A 8 22.22 -3.49 -19.58
N ILE A 9 20.89 -3.63 -19.46
CA ILE A 9 20.24 -4.92 -19.20
C ILE A 9 20.03 -5.67 -20.52
N SER A 10 19.65 -4.97 -21.59
CA SER A 10 19.41 -5.57 -22.91
C SER A 10 20.63 -6.30 -23.44
N GLU A 11 21.82 -5.70 -23.34
CA GLU A 11 23.07 -6.36 -23.72
C GLU A 11 23.29 -7.64 -22.91
N LYS A 12 23.17 -7.56 -21.58
CA LYS A 12 23.37 -8.73 -20.70
C LYS A 12 22.38 -9.86 -20.94
N ILE A 13 21.10 -9.54 -21.14
CA ILE A 13 20.06 -10.54 -21.38
C ILE A 13 20.23 -11.17 -22.76
N SER A 14 20.51 -10.35 -23.78
CA SER A 14 20.78 -10.83 -25.14
C SER A 14 21.97 -11.79 -25.15
N ASP A 15 23.07 -11.42 -24.48
CA ASP A 15 24.27 -12.25 -24.40
C ASP A 15 24.03 -13.55 -23.62
N GLN A 16 23.38 -13.47 -22.45
CA GLN A 16 23.17 -14.59 -21.55
C GLN A 16 22.20 -15.64 -22.12
N TYR A 17 21.16 -15.20 -22.82
CA TYR A 17 20.10 -16.06 -23.33
C TYR A 17 20.14 -16.24 -24.84
N HIS A 18 21.19 -15.71 -25.50
CA HIS A 18 21.41 -15.77 -26.94
C HIS A 18 20.21 -15.27 -27.76
N LEU A 19 19.57 -14.21 -27.29
CA LEU A 19 18.41 -13.61 -27.94
C LEU A 19 18.84 -12.62 -29.02
N SER A 20 18.14 -12.61 -30.14
CA SER A 20 18.27 -11.55 -31.14
C SER A 20 17.80 -10.20 -30.58
N THR A 21 18.17 -9.11 -31.27
CA THR A 21 17.71 -7.76 -30.91
C THR A 21 16.19 -7.66 -30.86
N ILE A 22 15.50 -8.26 -31.84
CA ILE A 22 14.03 -8.25 -31.92
C ILE A 22 13.40 -9.03 -30.76
N GLU A 23 13.94 -10.20 -30.41
CA GLU A 23 13.45 -11.00 -29.28
C GLU A 23 13.67 -10.28 -27.94
N THR A 24 14.81 -9.61 -27.79
CA THR A 24 15.12 -8.81 -26.59
C THR A 24 14.18 -7.62 -26.45
N GLU A 25 13.90 -6.89 -27.54
CA GLU A 25 12.94 -5.78 -27.54
C GLU A 25 11.52 -6.24 -27.20
N ASN A 26 11.07 -7.36 -27.78
CA ASN A 26 9.77 -7.94 -27.46
C ASN A 26 9.69 -8.38 -26.01
N LEU A 27 10.74 -8.99 -25.47
CA LEU A 27 10.80 -9.35 -24.05
C LEU A 27 10.63 -8.13 -23.14
N PHE A 28 11.30 -7.01 -23.43
CA PHE A 28 11.11 -5.80 -22.63
C PHE A 28 9.74 -5.18 -22.81
N LYS A 29 9.19 -5.19 -24.02
CA LYS A 29 7.82 -4.72 -24.28
C LYS A 29 6.82 -5.54 -23.47
N ASP A 30 6.93 -6.85 -23.52
CA ASP A 30 6.09 -7.78 -22.76
C ASP A 30 6.30 -7.61 -21.26
N ALA A 31 7.55 -7.49 -20.79
CA ALA A 31 7.86 -7.28 -19.37
C ALA A 31 7.25 -6.00 -18.82
N LYS A 32 7.20 -4.93 -19.63
CA LYS A 32 6.55 -3.66 -19.28
C LYS A 32 5.03 -3.77 -19.31
N VAL A 33 4.47 -4.46 -20.32
CA VAL A 33 3.02 -4.66 -20.48
C VAL A 33 2.46 -5.54 -19.36
N PHE A 34 3.15 -6.63 -19.02
CA PHE A 34 2.78 -7.54 -17.94
C PHE A 34 3.13 -7.00 -16.54
N GLY A 35 3.81 -5.85 -16.45
CA GLY A 35 4.15 -5.21 -15.17
C GLY A 35 5.24 -5.94 -14.37
N PHE A 36 6.04 -6.78 -15.01
CA PHE A 36 7.21 -7.42 -14.37
C PHE A 36 8.26 -6.40 -13.97
N VAL A 37 8.37 -5.32 -14.74
CA VAL A 37 9.25 -4.20 -14.48
C VAL A 37 8.52 -2.88 -14.73
N ASP A 38 8.81 -1.88 -13.92
CA ASP A 38 8.43 -0.50 -14.20
C ASP A 38 9.55 0.18 -14.99
N TYR A 39 9.19 1.22 -15.73
CA TYR A 39 10.15 1.98 -16.52
C TYR A 39 9.84 3.48 -16.55
N GLU A 40 10.87 4.28 -16.74
CA GLU A 40 10.80 5.75 -16.86
C GLU A 40 11.69 6.24 -18.02
N HIS A 41 11.21 7.24 -18.76
CA HIS A 41 12.01 7.89 -19.81
C HIS A 41 12.91 8.95 -19.18
N ILE A 42 14.24 8.77 -19.27
CA ILE A 42 15.21 9.75 -18.75
C ILE A 42 15.52 10.81 -19.81
N ASP A 43 15.70 10.39 -21.06
CA ASP A 43 15.95 11.26 -22.21
C ASP A 43 15.30 10.66 -23.47
N GLY A 44 15.43 11.34 -24.61
CA GLY A 44 14.82 10.90 -25.88
C GLY A 44 15.30 9.55 -26.42
N THR A 45 16.27 8.89 -25.76
CA THR A 45 16.88 7.64 -26.23
C THR A 45 17.05 6.56 -25.15
N ASN A 46 16.82 6.88 -23.88
CA ASN A 46 17.16 6.02 -22.76
C ASN A 46 15.99 5.87 -21.78
N ASN A 47 15.64 4.60 -21.55
CA ASN A 47 14.74 4.18 -20.50
C ASN A 47 15.52 3.70 -19.29
N LEU A 48 15.00 4.02 -18.11
CA LEU A 48 15.36 3.39 -16.87
C LEU A 48 14.35 2.31 -16.53
N ILE A 49 14.83 1.14 -16.13
CA ILE A 49 14.02 0.01 -15.69
C ILE A 49 14.28 -0.22 -14.21
N PHE A 50 13.21 -0.44 -13.46
CA PHE A 50 13.27 -0.69 -12.03
C PHE A 50 12.09 -1.54 -11.56
N ASN A 51 12.16 -1.98 -10.31
CA ASN A 51 11.07 -2.70 -9.68
C ASN A 51 10.23 -1.69 -8.87
N GLY A 52 8.95 -1.47 -9.20
CA GLY A 52 8.06 -0.55 -8.46
C GLY A 52 7.78 -0.95 -7.03
N ASN A 53 8.13 -2.17 -6.64
CA ASN A 53 8.13 -2.67 -5.29
C ASN A 53 9.50 -2.49 -4.62
N LEU A 54 10.25 -1.46 -5.04
CA LEU A 54 11.62 -1.23 -4.66
C LEU A 54 11.80 -1.24 -3.13
N PHE A 55 10.83 -0.73 -2.38
CA PHE A 55 10.85 -0.56 -0.92
C PHE A 55 10.17 -1.69 -0.11
N LYS A 56 9.63 -2.73 -0.77
CA LYS A 56 8.94 -3.85 -0.08
C LYS A 56 9.86 -4.81 0.69
N ARG A 57 11.18 -4.83 0.43
CA ARG A 57 12.11 -5.87 0.94
C ARG A 57 13.29 -5.29 1.70
N ASP A 58 12.99 -4.71 2.85
CA ASP A 58 13.93 -4.12 3.83
C ASP A 58 15.08 -3.32 3.20
N THR A 59 14.86 -2.02 3.10
CA THR A 59 15.62 -1.15 2.20
C THR A 59 16.36 -0.04 2.94
N VAL A 60 16.95 -0.36 4.09
CA VAL A 60 17.77 0.61 4.84
C VAL A 60 18.74 1.33 3.90
N GLU A 61 19.41 0.62 2.98
CA GLU A 61 20.29 1.22 1.95
C GLU A 61 19.58 2.07 0.90
N LYS A 62 18.34 1.77 0.49
CA LYS A 62 17.64 2.55 -0.54
C LYS A 62 16.95 3.77 0.06
N SER A 63 16.41 3.62 1.27
CA SER A 63 15.87 4.71 2.07
C SER A 63 16.98 5.69 2.42
N THR A 64 18.16 5.23 2.90
CA THR A 64 19.31 6.12 3.14
C THR A 64 19.78 6.84 1.88
N ARG A 65 19.76 6.18 0.70
CA ARG A 65 20.10 6.84 -0.58
C ARG A 65 19.12 7.91 -1.04
N ILE A 66 17.83 7.73 -0.75
CA ILE A 66 16.85 8.80 -1.01
C ILE A 66 17.04 9.91 0.00
N LEU A 67 17.18 9.58 1.29
CA LEU A 67 17.40 10.57 2.34
C LEU A 67 18.67 11.40 2.09
N SER A 68 19.71 10.84 1.49
CA SER A 68 20.91 11.59 1.09
C SER A 68 20.69 12.56 -0.09
N ALA A 69 19.68 12.31 -0.92
CA ALA A 69 19.30 13.20 -2.03
C ALA A 69 18.23 14.24 -1.62
N LEU A 70 17.76 14.20 -0.38
CA LEU A 70 16.74 15.09 0.16
C LEU A 70 17.37 16.17 1.02
N SER A 71 16.69 17.31 1.10
CA SER A 71 17.07 18.37 2.04
C SER A 71 16.90 17.92 3.50
N PRO A 72 17.63 18.52 4.46
CA PRO A 72 17.45 18.21 5.88
C PRO A 72 16.00 18.38 6.37
N GLU A 73 15.27 19.34 5.80
CA GLU A 73 13.84 19.56 6.07
C GLU A 73 12.97 18.41 5.56
N GLU A 74 13.15 17.99 4.29
CA GLU A 74 12.43 16.83 3.73
C GLU A 74 12.71 15.55 4.53
N VAL A 75 13.95 15.35 4.99
CA VAL A 75 14.34 14.21 5.86
C VAL A 75 13.60 14.28 7.20
N SER A 76 13.53 15.46 7.82
CA SER A 76 12.79 15.67 9.06
C SER A 76 11.30 15.33 8.90
N ASN A 77 10.66 15.79 7.82
CA ASN A 77 9.24 15.52 7.55
C ASN A 77 8.96 14.04 7.30
N ILE A 78 9.85 13.34 6.60
CA ILE A 78 9.76 11.88 6.43
C ILE A 78 9.89 11.16 7.78
N ASN A 79 10.81 11.59 8.64
CA ASN A 79 10.98 11.01 9.96
C ASN A 79 9.77 11.23 10.87
N GLU A 80 9.17 12.43 10.83
CA GLU A 80 7.92 12.70 11.54
C GLU A 80 6.79 11.75 11.06
N LEU A 81 6.63 11.61 9.74
CA LEU A 81 5.63 10.71 9.19
C LEU A 81 5.87 9.25 9.60
N ASN A 82 7.13 8.82 9.57
CA ASN A 82 7.53 7.49 10.00
C ASN A 82 7.17 7.24 11.47
N ASN A 83 7.46 8.19 12.37
CA ASN A 83 7.15 8.07 13.79
C ASN A 83 5.64 7.95 14.04
N LYS A 84 4.81 8.72 13.32
CA LYS A 84 3.36 8.59 13.39
C LYS A 84 2.88 7.23 12.89
N LEU A 85 3.43 6.75 11.79
CA LEU A 85 3.10 5.44 11.24
C LEU A 85 3.57 4.28 12.13
N ASP A 86 4.69 4.42 12.86
CA ASP A 86 5.11 3.41 13.86
C ASP A 86 4.18 3.39 15.08
N THR A 87 3.58 4.53 15.41
CA THR A 87 2.66 4.65 16.55
C THR A 87 1.26 4.17 16.20
N TYR A 88 0.73 4.58 15.05
CA TYR A 88 -0.68 4.38 14.68
C TYR A 88 -0.89 3.28 13.63
N GLY A 89 0.17 2.83 12.95
CA GLY A 89 0.13 1.87 11.83
C GLY A 89 -0.46 2.42 10.53
N CYS A 90 -1.38 3.37 10.62
CA CYS A 90 -2.11 3.94 9.51
C CYS A 90 -2.54 5.38 9.82
N ILE A 91 -2.42 6.28 8.85
CA ILE A 91 -2.74 7.70 9.00
C ILE A 91 -3.56 8.21 7.82
N HIS A 92 -4.27 9.32 8.00
CA HIS A 92 -5.03 9.95 6.92
C HIS A 92 -4.10 10.57 5.88
N HIS A 93 -4.43 10.46 4.60
CA HIS A 93 -3.56 10.99 3.54
C HIS A 93 -3.42 12.53 3.58
N ASP A 94 -4.47 13.27 3.93
CA ASP A 94 -4.37 14.73 4.11
C ASP A 94 -3.39 15.12 5.22
N GLU A 95 -3.33 14.34 6.30
CA GLU A 95 -2.36 14.55 7.38
C GLU A 95 -0.92 14.29 6.87
N ALA A 96 -0.74 13.27 6.03
CA ALA A 96 0.55 13.02 5.37
C ALA A 96 0.95 14.15 4.41
N ILE A 97 0.00 14.72 3.67
CA ILE A 97 0.24 15.89 2.80
C ILE A 97 0.63 17.12 3.64
N GLN A 98 0.00 17.33 4.80
CA GLN A 98 0.35 18.44 5.70
C GLN A 98 1.77 18.32 6.25
N ILE A 99 2.20 17.10 6.60
CA ILE A 99 3.56 16.85 7.14
C ILE A 99 4.61 16.99 6.03
N LEU A 100 4.38 16.36 4.87
CA LEU A 100 5.39 16.29 3.81
C LEU A 100 5.38 17.53 2.91
N GLY A 101 4.25 18.19 2.74
CA GLY A 101 3.98 19.10 1.64
C GLY A 101 3.71 18.35 0.32
N SER A 102 2.96 18.97 -0.60
CA SER A 102 2.46 18.31 -1.81
C SER A 102 3.59 17.74 -2.69
N LYS A 103 4.69 18.47 -2.86
CA LYS A 103 5.81 18.05 -3.73
C LYS A 103 6.52 16.81 -3.19
N LEU A 104 6.85 16.79 -1.89
CA LEU A 104 7.50 15.65 -1.26
C LEU A 104 6.53 14.46 -1.15
N TYR A 105 5.25 14.72 -0.88
CA TYR A 105 4.21 13.69 -0.85
C TYR A 105 4.11 12.93 -2.18
N GLU A 106 3.93 13.64 -3.30
CA GLU A 106 3.88 12.99 -4.62
C GLU A 106 5.15 12.21 -4.91
N LYS A 107 6.29 12.80 -4.55
CA LYS A 107 7.64 12.22 -4.70
C LYS A 107 7.78 10.88 -3.95
N VAL A 108 7.40 10.81 -2.68
CA VAL A 108 7.57 9.59 -1.86
C VAL A 108 6.54 8.50 -2.18
N ILE A 109 5.34 8.90 -2.62
CA ILE A 109 4.28 7.95 -3.01
C ILE A 109 4.60 7.30 -4.36
N SER A 110 5.10 8.06 -5.34
CA SER A 110 5.37 7.55 -6.69
C SER A 110 6.45 6.47 -6.71
N ILE A 111 7.49 6.63 -5.89
CA ILE A 111 8.56 5.64 -5.72
C ILE A 111 8.16 4.48 -4.80
N GLY A 112 7.03 4.59 -4.10
CA GLY A 112 6.53 3.55 -3.20
C GLY A 112 7.24 3.48 -1.86
N LEU A 113 7.78 4.60 -1.38
CA LEU A 113 8.31 4.69 -0.01
C LEU A 113 7.17 4.50 1.01
N PHE A 114 5.99 5.01 0.67
CA PHE A 114 4.75 4.79 1.41
C PHE A 114 3.66 4.20 0.50
N ASP A 115 2.76 3.44 1.10
CA ASP A 115 1.59 2.87 0.45
C ASP A 115 0.37 3.71 0.74
N ILE A 116 -0.44 3.99 -0.29
CA ILE A 116 -1.75 4.64 -0.14
C ILE A 116 -2.87 3.70 -0.55
N SER A 117 -3.88 3.60 0.30
CA SER A 117 -5.13 2.86 0.05
C SER A 117 -6.31 3.81 0.11
N PHE A 118 -7.31 3.59 -0.73
CA PHE A 118 -8.54 4.37 -0.71
C PHE A 118 -9.73 3.52 -0.32
N ILE A 119 -10.60 4.11 0.50
CA ILE A 119 -11.91 3.58 0.83
C ILE A 119 -12.95 4.50 0.24
N SER A 120 -13.89 3.92 -0.49
CA SER A 120 -15.07 4.63 -0.98
C SER A 120 -16.29 4.08 -0.28
N ASN A 121 -17.09 4.95 0.31
CA ASN A 121 -18.40 4.63 0.87
C ASN A 121 -19.42 5.73 0.46
N ASP A 122 -20.64 5.62 0.98
CA ASP A 122 -21.71 6.59 0.72
C ASP A 122 -21.34 8.04 1.12
N SER A 123 -20.34 8.23 1.96
CA SER A 123 -19.88 9.54 2.45
C SER A 123 -18.74 10.13 1.62
N GLY A 124 -18.22 9.39 0.64
CA GLY A 124 -17.15 9.83 -0.24
C GLY A 124 -15.96 8.90 -0.24
N ARG A 125 -14.85 9.39 -0.81
CA ARG A 125 -13.60 8.66 -0.95
C ARG A 125 -12.56 9.23 0.02
N VAL A 126 -11.97 8.36 0.82
CA VAL A 126 -10.97 8.72 1.84
C VAL A 126 -9.70 7.90 1.64
N GLY A 127 -8.55 8.58 1.65
CA GLY A 127 -7.22 7.98 1.49
C GLY A 127 -6.49 7.79 2.81
N PHE A 128 -5.78 6.67 2.93
CA PHE A 128 -4.98 6.30 4.10
C PHE A 128 -3.58 5.86 3.69
N ILE A 129 -2.57 6.25 4.47
CA ILE A 129 -1.16 5.92 4.26
C ILE A 129 -0.72 4.83 5.24
N THR A 130 0.08 3.88 4.75
CA THR A 130 0.77 2.86 5.54
C THR A 130 2.22 2.68 5.08
N LYS A 131 3.05 2.04 5.92
CA LYS A 131 4.40 1.61 5.51
C LYS A 131 4.31 0.28 4.75
N PRO A 132 4.96 0.14 3.58
CA PRO A 132 5.08 -1.16 2.90
C PRO A 132 5.67 -2.24 3.82
N SER A 133 6.68 -1.85 4.63
CA SER A 133 7.35 -2.73 5.59
C SER A 133 6.48 -3.19 6.77
N ALA A 134 5.34 -2.55 7.03
CA ALA A 134 4.40 -2.98 8.06
C ALA A 134 3.69 -4.29 7.69
N PHE A 135 3.65 -4.64 6.40
CA PHE A 135 2.97 -5.83 5.87
C PHE A 135 3.98 -6.87 5.36
N GLN A 136 5.05 -6.46 4.69
CA GLN A 136 6.05 -7.37 4.10
C GLN A 136 7.48 -6.94 4.43
N LYS A 137 8.32 -7.89 4.87
CA LYS A 137 9.78 -7.70 4.97
C LYS A 137 10.58 -8.57 4.00
N PHE A 138 10.06 -9.74 3.61
CA PHE A 138 10.76 -10.70 2.74
C PHE A 138 9.86 -11.24 1.64
N GLY A 139 10.29 -11.11 0.39
CA GLY A 139 9.71 -11.83 -0.75
C GLY A 139 8.29 -11.41 -1.14
N SER A 140 7.97 -11.55 -2.42
CA SER A 140 6.61 -11.45 -2.95
C SER A 140 6.23 -12.84 -3.43
N ASN A 141 5.18 -13.42 -2.84
CA ASN A 141 4.47 -14.55 -3.40
C ASN A 141 3.05 -14.04 -3.69
N SER A 142 2.53 -14.25 -4.90
CA SER A 142 1.28 -13.62 -5.35
C SER A 142 0.10 -13.83 -4.39
N MET A 143 0.05 -15.00 -3.74
CA MET A 143 -0.98 -15.34 -2.75
C MET A 143 -0.86 -14.54 -1.43
N LEU A 144 0.37 -14.21 -1.04
CA LEU A 144 0.62 -13.36 0.14
C LEU A 144 0.27 -11.91 -0.18
N ASP A 145 0.56 -11.44 -1.39
CA ASP A 145 0.21 -10.09 -1.84
C ASP A 145 -1.33 -9.86 -1.73
N ASP A 146 -2.15 -10.81 -2.17
CA ASP A 146 -3.62 -10.74 -2.01
C ASP A 146 -4.06 -10.62 -0.55
N THR A 147 -3.42 -11.40 0.34
CA THR A 147 -3.71 -11.38 1.78
C THR A 147 -3.35 -10.03 2.40
N PHE A 148 -2.23 -9.43 1.98
CA PHE A 148 -1.85 -8.11 2.46
C PHE A 148 -2.75 -7.01 1.93
N ASP A 149 -3.24 -7.10 0.69
CA ASP A 149 -4.19 -6.12 0.19
C ASP A 149 -5.54 -6.18 0.91
N LEU A 150 -6.02 -7.39 1.25
CA LEU A 150 -7.17 -7.56 2.15
C LEU A 150 -6.91 -6.97 3.54
N ALA A 151 -5.71 -7.15 4.08
CA ALA A 151 -5.31 -6.56 5.36
C ALA A 151 -5.24 -5.03 5.28
N LYS A 152 -4.70 -4.44 4.21
CA LYS A 152 -4.67 -2.98 4.00
C LYS A 152 -6.08 -2.40 3.89
N ALA A 153 -6.96 -3.05 3.14
CA ALA A 153 -8.37 -2.65 3.06
C ALA A 153 -9.05 -2.72 4.44
N PHE A 154 -8.78 -3.78 5.21
CA PHE A 154 -9.34 -3.93 6.56
C PHE A 154 -8.80 -2.90 7.56
N VAL A 155 -7.49 -2.70 7.60
CA VAL A 155 -6.82 -1.66 8.42
C VAL A 155 -7.39 -0.30 8.09
N SER A 156 -7.48 0.05 6.80
CA SER A 156 -8.03 1.34 6.37
C SER A 156 -9.48 1.50 6.84
N SER A 157 -10.30 0.43 6.79
CA SER A 157 -11.74 0.50 7.13
C SER A 157 -11.93 0.70 8.63
N ILE A 158 -11.10 0.05 9.43
CA ILE A 158 -11.04 0.24 10.88
C ILE A 158 -10.56 1.66 11.21
N THR A 159 -9.49 2.15 10.57
CA THR A 159 -8.99 3.53 10.76
C THR A 159 -10.05 4.57 10.41
N TYR A 160 -10.80 4.38 9.32
CA TYR A 160 -11.95 5.23 8.97
C TYR A 160 -13.00 5.23 10.09
N GLY A 161 -13.35 4.04 10.62
CA GLY A 161 -14.26 3.89 11.75
C GLY A 161 -13.80 4.63 13.01
N MET A 162 -12.49 4.78 13.23
CA MET A 162 -11.91 5.49 14.37
C MET A 162 -11.85 7.01 14.15
N LYS A 163 -11.41 7.45 12.98
CA LYS A 163 -11.02 8.85 12.71
C LYS A 163 -12.11 9.67 12.03
N ASN A 164 -12.89 9.05 11.13
CA ASN A 164 -13.83 9.76 10.26
C ASN A 164 -15.30 9.43 10.58
N SER A 165 -15.58 8.28 11.20
CA SER A 165 -16.96 7.89 11.54
C SER A 165 -17.50 8.67 12.76
N THR A 166 -18.80 8.96 12.74
CA THR A 166 -19.50 9.68 13.81
C THR A 166 -20.05 8.71 14.86
N HIS A 167 -20.28 9.19 16.09
CA HIS A 167 -20.86 8.38 17.17
C HIS A 167 -22.20 7.74 16.76
N VAL A 168 -23.03 8.46 16.01
CA VAL A 168 -24.35 7.97 15.54
C VAL A 168 -24.22 6.83 14.53
N ARG A 169 -23.17 6.84 13.69
CA ARG A 169 -22.93 5.76 12.70
C ARG A 169 -22.32 4.52 13.34
N GLY A 170 -21.55 4.69 14.43
CA GLY A 170 -20.86 3.63 15.15
C GLY A 170 -19.34 3.83 15.20
N LYS A 171 -18.89 5.02 15.62
CA LYS A 171 -17.47 5.33 15.80
C LYS A 171 -16.75 4.30 16.67
N ILE A 172 -15.57 3.87 16.23
CA ILE A 172 -14.71 2.93 16.96
C ILE A 172 -13.87 3.71 17.97
N ASN A 173 -14.07 3.43 19.25
CA ASN A 173 -13.29 4.06 20.33
C ASN A 173 -12.18 3.15 20.87
N ASP A 174 -12.42 1.83 20.90
CA ASP A 174 -11.46 0.83 21.36
C ASP A 174 -11.23 -0.21 20.25
N VAL A 175 -10.17 0.02 19.48
CA VAL A 175 -9.81 -0.82 18.34
C VAL A 175 -9.29 -2.19 18.77
N GLU A 176 -8.58 -2.26 19.90
CA GLU A 176 -7.99 -3.49 20.39
C GLU A 176 -9.08 -4.45 20.89
N ALA A 177 -10.02 -3.97 21.70
CA ALA A 177 -11.14 -4.79 22.17
C ALA A 177 -12.03 -5.25 21.01
N LEU A 178 -12.27 -4.38 20.02
CA LEU A 178 -13.05 -4.71 18.83
C LEU A 178 -12.38 -5.83 18.02
N LEU A 179 -11.09 -5.69 17.71
CA LEU A 179 -10.36 -6.68 16.92
C LEU A 179 -10.17 -7.99 17.68
N LYS A 180 -9.85 -7.97 18.98
CA LYS A 180 -9.80 -9.18 19.80
C LYS A 180 -11.13 -9.93 19.81
N LYS A 181 -12.25 -9.21 19.89
CA LYS A 181 -13.59 -9.83 19.82
C LYS A 181 -13.83 -10.51 18.47
N LEU A 182 -13.52 -9.84 17.37
CA LEU A 182 -13.61 -10.40 16.02
C LEU A 182 -12.72 -11.63 15.82
N ILE A 183 -11.45 -11.56 16.24
CA ILE A 183 -10.47 -12.65 16.15
C ILE A 183 -10.92 -13.86 16.98
N SER A 184 -11.63 -13.64 18.09
CA SER A 184 -12.23 -14.73 18.89
C SER A 184 -13.46 -15.39 18.25
N GLY A 185 -13.84 -14.99 17.03
CA GLY A 185 -14.99 -15.54 16.30
C GLY A 185 -16.35 -14.98 16.75
N LYS A 186 -16.36 -13.94 17.59
CA LYS A 186 -17.58 -13.26 18.07
C LYS A 186 -17.96 -12.11 17.14
N SER A 187 -19.24 -11.76 17.14
CA SER A 187 -19.76 -10.64 16.35
C SER A 187 -19.62 -9.29 17.07
N VAL A 188 -19.43 -8.21 16.29
CA VAL A 188 -19.40 -6.80 16.75
C VAL A 188 -20.58 -6.02 16.16
N GLY A 189 -20.94 -4.91 16.79
CA GLY A 189 -22.16 -4.14 16.50
C GLY A 189 -23.31 -4.45 17.49
N PRO A 190 -24.56 -4.14 17.15
CA PRO A 190 -25.02 -3.72 15.82
C PRO A 190 -24.93 -2.19 15.59
N VAL A 191 -24.40 -1.77 14.44
CA VAL A 191 -24.29 -0.34 14.06
C VAL A 191 -24.52 -0.14 12.55
N LYS A 192 -24.83 1.08 12.12
CA LYS A 192 -25.06 1.39 10.69
C LYS A 192 -23.77 1.35 9.87
N ALA A 193 -22.66 1.83 10.44
CA ALA A 193 -21.36 1.90 9.77
C ALA A 193 -20.91 0.55 9.19
N ILE A 194 -21.21 -0.56 9.88
CA ILE A 194 -20.85 -1.91 9.42
C ILE A 194 -21.37 -2.20 8.01
N GLY A 195 -22.64 -1.92 7.72
CA GLY A 195 -23.25 -2.19 6.41
C GLY A 195 -22.92 -1.15 5.32
N GLN A 196 -22.07 -0.16 5.62
CA GLN A 196 -21.66 0.88 4.68
C GLN A 196 -20.16 0.80 4.39
N ASP A 197 -19.35 0.60 5.44
CA ASP A 197 -17.90 0.74 5.37
C ASP A 197 -17.20 -0.60 5.09
N TYR A 198 -17.89 -1.73 5.21
CA TYR A 198 -17.29 -3.08 5.11
C TYR A 198 -17.82 -3.94 3.95
N ASN A 199 -18.66 -3.38 3.05
CA ASN A 199 -19.28 -4.12 1.95
C ASN A 199 -18.25 -4.79 1.02
N LEU A 200 -17.15 -4.08 0.72
CA LEU A 200 -16.04 -4.63 -0.06
C LEU A 200 -15.41 -5.86 0.64
N LEU A 201 -15.22 -5.77 1.95
CA LEU A 201 -14.61 -6.84 2.75
C LEU A 201 -15.54 -8.04 2.90
N GLU A 202 -16.86 -7.80 2.93
CA GLU A 202 -17.87 -8.86 2.88
C GLU A 202 -17.85 -9.58 1.53
N HIS A 203 -17.86 -8.84 0.42
CA HIS A 203 -17.78 -9.42 -0.92
C HIS A 203 -16.51 -10.27 -1.12
N ARG A 204 -15.44 -9.94 -0.40
CA ARG A 204 -14.16 -10.66 -0.39
C ARG A 204 -14.08 -11.82 0.59
N GLY A 205 -15.14 -12.07 1.37
CA GLY A 205 -15.16 -13.12 2.38
C GLY A 205 -14.18 -12.88 3.53
N VAL A 206 -13.79 -11.63 3.80
CA VAL A 206 -13.00 -11.27 4.99
C VAL A 206 -13.92 -11.19 6.21
N VAL A 207 -15.10 -10.59 6.03
CA VAL A 207 -16.11 -10.45 7.06
C VAL A 207 -17.46 -10.97 6.57
N LYS A 208 -18.37 -11.24 7.50
CA LYS A 208 -19.79 -11.50 7.24
C LYS A 208 -20.60 -10.40 7.90
N ILE A 209 -21.51 -9.77 7.15
CA ILE A 209 -22.40 -8.73 7.64
C ILE A 209 -23.81 -9.33 7.76
N GLU A 210 -24.42 -9.16 8.92
CA GLU A 210 -25.77 -9.66 9.19
C GLU A 210 -26.68 -8.48 9.56
N PRO A 211 -27.74 -8.20 8.77
CA PRO A 211 -28.69 -7.15 9.12
C PRO A 211 -29.50 -7.55 10.36
N THR A 212 -29.74 -6.58 11.23
CA THR A 212 -30.59 -6.71 12.41
C THR A 212 -31.33 -5.40 12.67
N ILE A 213 -32.17 -5.39 13.71
CA ILE A 213 -32.96 -4.23 14.11
C ILE A 213 -32.52 -3.82 15.51
N ASN A 214 -32.23 -2.53 15.71
CA ASN A 214 -31.90 -2.02 17.04
C ASN A 214 -33.16 -1.78 17.88
N CYS A 215 -32.99 -1.40 19.15
CA CYS A 215 -34.09 -1.07 20.06
C CYS A 215 -34.98 0.11 19.59
N TYR A 216 -34.55 0.88 18.59
CA TYR A 216 -35.29 1.99 18.00
C TYR A 216 -35.99 1.62 16.68
N GLY A 217 -36.05 0.33 16.32
CA GLY A 217 -36.69 -0.14 15.08
C GLY A 217 -35.89 0.17 13.81
N GLN A 218 -34.64 0.60 13.94
CA GLN A 218 -33.80 0.96 12.79
C GLN A 218 -32.99 -0.24 12.32
N ARG A 219 -32.87 -0.39 10.99
CA ARG A 219 -31.98 -1.37 10.37
C ARG A 219 -30.52 -1.01 10.68
N VAL A 220 -29.83 -1.94 11.30
CA VAL A 220 -28.41 -1.87 11.70
C VAL A 220 -27.75 -3.20 11.36
N PHE A 221 -26.43 -3.31 11.51
CA PHE A 221 -25.69 -4.47 11.03
C PHE A 221 -24.72 -5.00 12.09
N LEU A 222 -24.63 -6.32 12.18
CA LEU A 222 -23.60 -7.05 12.93
C LEU A 222 -22.49 -7.45 11.96
N MET A 223 -21.27 -7.56 12.46
CA MET A 223 -20.12 -8.05 11.69
C MET A 223 -19.42 -9.18 12.41
N LYS A 224 -19.03 -10.23 11.67
CA LYS A 224 -18.18 -11.32 12.14
C LYS A 224 -16.98 -11.48 11.21
N LEU A 225 -15.81 -11.76 11.76
CA LEU A 225 -14.61 -12.03 10.97
C LEU A 225 -14.63 -13.48 10.45
N LEU A 226 -14.38 -13.65 9.16
CA LEU A 226 -14.27 -14.95 8.50
C LEU A 226 -12.80 -15.37 8.30
N LYS A 227 -11.92 -14.40 8.05
CA LYS A 227 -10.48 -14.59 7.85
C LYS A 227 -9.71 -14.10 9.08
N LYS A 228 -9.38 -15.02 9.98
CA LYS A 228 -8.78 -14.70 11.29
C LYS A 228 -7.41 -14.03 11.14
N GLU A 229 -6.62 -14.51 10.19
CA GLU A 229 -5.28 -14.04 9.86
C GLU A 229 -5.25 -12.56 9.46
N ILE A 230 -6.29 -12.09 8.75
CA ILE A 230 -6.45 -10.68 8.37
C ILE A 230 -6.70 -9.81 9.61
N GLY A 231 -7.50 -10.32 10.56
CA GLY A 231 -7.74 -9.64 11.82
C GLY A 231 -6.50 -9.55 12.71
N GLU A 232 -5.71 -10.61 12.77
CA GLU A 232 -4.46 -10.64 13.53
C GLU A 232 -3.40 -9.70 12.93
N LEU A 233 -3.27 -9.66 11.60
CA LEU A 233 -2.45 -8.66 10.91
C LEU A 233 -2.90 -7.24 11.24
N ALA A 234 -4.20 -6.95 11.11
CA ALA A 234 -4.73 -5.61 11.37
C ALA A 234 -4.52 -5.18 12.83
N LEU A 235 -4.74 -6.07 13.80
CA LEU A 235 -4.51 -5.79 15.22
C LEU A 235 -3.05 -5.42 15.46
N LYS A 236 -2.12 -6.20 14.94
CA LYS A 236 -0.70 -5.97 15.14
C LYS A 236 -0.23 -4.67 14.48
N ILE A 237 -0.70 -4.35 13.27
CA ILE A 237 -0.38 -3.08 12.59
C ILE A 237 -0.92 -1.88 13.36
N LEU A 238 -2.19 -1.92 13.77
CA LEU A 238 -2.85 -0.78 14.43
C LEU A 238 -2.40 -0.57 15.88
N THR A 239 -1.72 -1.53 16.50
CA THR A 239 -1.21 -1.43 17.89
C THR A 239 0.30 -1.23 17.97
N THR A 240 1.06 -1.75 16.99
CA THR A 240 2.53 -1.74 17.04
C THR A 240 3.20 -1.15 15.81
N GLY A 241 2.43 -0.64 14.85
CA GLY A 241 2.95 -0.06 13.60
C GLY A 241 3.46 -1.09 12.57
N SER A 242 3.60 -2.36 12.95
CA SER A 242 4.15 -3.41 12.08
C SER A 242 3.65 -4.80 12.43
N ALA A 243 3.17 -5.57 11.45
CA ALA A 243 2.82 -6.98 11.60
C ALA A 243 3.89 -7.95 11.08
N HIS A 244 5.13 -7.49 10.94
CA HIS A 244 6.20 -8.27 10.34
C HIS A 244 6.43 -9.64 10.98
N GLU A 245 6.57 -9.73 12.30
CA GLU A 245 6.83 -11.03 12.96
C GLU A 245 5.68 -12.02 12.78
N TYR A 246 4.46 -11.48 12.64
CA TYR A 246 3.27 -12.28 12.40
C TYR A 246 3.17 -12.73 10.95
N SER A 247 3.60 -11.89 10.00
CA SER A 247 3.53 -12.17 8.55
C SER A 247 4.28 -13.44 8.14
N LEU A 248 5.34 -13.79 8.88
CA LEU A 248 6.14 -15.00 8.66
C LEU A 248 5.38 -16.30 8.95
N ASN A 249 4.30 -16.23 9.73
CA ASN A 249 3.54 -17.39 10.21
C ASN A 249 2.16 -17.55 9.53
N LEU A 250 1.85 -16.74 8.51
CA LEU A 250 0.55 -16.86 7.83
C LEU A 250 0.47 -18.11 6.94
N PRO A 251 -0.62 -18.88 7.01
CA PRO A 251 -0.89 -19.94 6.03
C PRO A 251 -1.19 -19.33 4.64
N ASN A 252 -0.76 -20.03 3.57
CA ASN A 252 -1.06 -19.63 2.18
C ASN A 252 -2.57 -19.73 1.90
N ILE A 253 -3.26 -18.59 1.76
CA ILE A 253 -4.71 -18.53 1.53
C ILE A 253 -5.02 -17.96 0.14
N LYS A 254 -6.06 -18.50 -0.52
CA LYS A 254 -6.53 -18.13 -1.87
C LYS A 254 -7.63 -17.04 -1.83
N GLY A 255 -7.62 -16.12 -2.79
CA GLY A 255 -8.75 -15.22 -3.12
C GLY A 255 -8.42 -14.28 -4.29
N ASN A 256 -9.40 -13.97 -5.16
CA ASN A 256 -9.22 -13.07 -6.32
C ASN A 256 -9.84 -11.67 -6.08
N MET A 257 -9.25 -10.62 -6.68
CA MET A 257 -9.56 -9.20 -6.44
C MET A 257 -10.19 -8.45 -7.66
N SER A 258 -11.15 -7.56 -7.40
CA SER A 258 -11.86 -6.62 -8.31
C SER A 258 -12.66 -5.56 -7.50
N ASP A 259 -12.30 -4.26 -7.55
CA ASP A 259 -12.93 -3.09 -6.86
C ASP A 259 -12.26 -2.50 -5.59
N PHE A 260 -10.96 -2.77 -5.38
CA PHE A 260 -10.10 -2.02 -4.44
C PHE A 260 -8.94 -1.42 -5.23
N VAL A 261 -8.64 -0.14 -5.01
CA VAL A 261 -7.40 0.43 -5.56
C VAL A 261 -6.27 0.11 -4.58
N ALA A 262 -5.58 -0.99 -4.85
CA ALA A 262 -4.38 -1.37 -4.11
C ALA A 262 -3.30 -0.29 -4.24
N PRO A 263 -2.37 -0.17 -3.26
CA PRO A 263 -1.29 0.80 -3.34
C PRO A 263 -0.49 0.73 -4.64
N GLU A 264 -0.32 -0.48 -5.19
CA GLU A 264 0.36 -0.69 -6.47
C GLU A 264 -0.40 -0.07 -7.65
N GLN A 265 -1.72 -0.24 -7.68
CA GLN A 265 -2.57 0.34 -8.73
C GLN A 265 -2.56 1.87 -8.65
N TYR A 266 -2.63 2.44 -7.44
CA TYR A 266 -2.53 3.89 -7.26
C TYR A 266 -1.14 4.43 -7.60
N ARG A 267 -0.07 3.70 -7.23
CA ARG A 267 1.31 4.06 -7.57
C ARG A 267 1.54 4.05 -9.08
N ALA A 268 1.01 3.07 -9.80
CA ALA A 268 1.07 3.00 -11.25
C ALA A 268 0.32 4.17 -11.91
N ALA A 269 -0.88 4.50 -11.43
CA ALA A 269 -1.67 5.63 -11.93
C ALA A 269 -1.02 6.99 -11.63
N THR A 270 -0.50 7.17 -10.41
CA THR A 270 0.17 8.41 -9.98
C THR A 270 1.46 8.62 -10.75
N ARG A 271 2.27 7.58 -10.95
CA ARG A 271 3.47 7.66 -11.79
C ARG A 271 3.13 8.07 -13.20
N LYS A 272 2.18 7.40 -13.87
CA LYS A 272 1.74 7.80 -15.23
C LYS A 272 1.36 9.28 -15.30
N LYS A 273 0.56 9.75 -14.36
CA LYS A 273 0.15 11.17 -14.28
C LYS A 273 1.33 12.12 -14.00
N GLN A 274 2.28 11.70 -13.15
CA GLN A 274 3.44 12.52 -12.79
C GLN A 274 4.47 12.60 -13.93
N VAL A 275 4.64 11.53 -14.72
CA VAL A 275 5.46 11.51 -15.93
C VAL A 275 4.91 12.44 -17.00
N GLU A 276 3.58 12.46 -17.15
CA GLU A 276 2.89 13.37 -18.07
C GLU A 276 3.01 14.84 -17.63
N LEU A 277 3.04 15.12 -16.33
CA LEU A 277 3.03 16.50 -15.79
C LEU A 277 4.41 17.08 -15.49
N ASN A 278 5.35 16.27 -14.99
CA ASN A 278 6.69 16.72 -14.61
C ASN A 278 7.70 15.54 -14.58
N PRO A 279 8.24 15.12 -15.74
CA PRO A 279 9.11 13.94 -15.85
C PRO A 279 10.45 14.10 -15.10
N GLN A 280 10.84 15.32 -14.71
CA GLN A 280 12.16 15.58 -14.10
C GLN A 280 12.25 15.05 -12.66
N ILE A 281 11.18 15.13 -11.87
CA ILE A 281 11.20 14.82 -10.42
C ILE A 281 11.36 13.31 -10.18
N THR A 282 10.63 12.49 -10.94
CA THR A 282 10.75 11.02 -10.84
C THR A 282 12.11 10.54 -11.35
N ASN A 283 12.60 11.16 -12.43
CA ASN A 283 13.92 10.87 -12.98
C ASN A 283 15.06 11.17 -12.01
N GLU A 284 15.04 12.30 -11.30
CA GLU A 284 16.08 12.66 -10.32
C GLU A 284 16.27 11.61 -9.23
N ILE A 285 15.19 11.03 -8.70
CA ILE A 285 15.27 10.02 -7.65
C ILE A 285 15.73 8.67 -8.19
N LEU A 286 15.18 8.27 -9.34
CA LEU A 286 15.59 7.00 -9.91
C LEU A 286 17.05 7.04 -10.39
N LEU A 287 17.50 8.22 -10.84
CA LEU A 287 18.91 8.50 -11.10
C LEU A 287 19.73 8.49 -9.82
N SER A 288 19.30 9.11 -8.72
CA SER A 288 20.04 9.08 -7.44
C SER A 288 20.16 7.65 -6.86
N LEU A 289 19.09 6.85 -7.01
CA LEU A 289 19.09 5.42 -6.68
C LEU A 289 20.00 4.58 -7.59
N ARG A 290 20.25 5.04 -8.83
CA ARG A 290 21.14 4.40 -9.82
C ARG A 290 22.60 4.79 -9.62
N THR A 291 22.90 6.08 -9.53
CA THR A 291 24.27 6.63 -9.53
C THR A 291 24.91 6.67 -8.16
N GLY A 292 24.11 6.53 -7.09
CA GLY A 292 24.60 6.56 -5.71
C GLY A 292 25.15 7.94 -5.37
N GLY A 293 24.23 8.87 -5.04
CA GLY A 293 24.48 10.29 -4.76
C GLY A 293 25.94 10.67 -4.54
N MET A 294 26.48 11.50 -5.43
CA MET A 294 27.75 12.18 -5.17
C MET A 294 27.60 13.14 -4.00
#